data_AF-A0A167G510-F1
#
_entry.id   AF-A0A167G510-F1
#
_cell.length_a   1.000
_cell.length_b   1.000
_cell.length_c   1.000
_cell.angle_alpha   90.00
_cell.angle_beta   90.00
_cell.angle_gamma   90.00
#
_symmetry.space_group_name_H-M   'P 1'
#
loop_
_entity.id
_entity.type
_entity.pdbx_description
1 polymer ?
#
loop_
_entity_poly.entity_id
_entity_poly.type
_entity_poly.pdbx_seq_one_letter_code
_entity_poly.pdbx_strand_id
1 'polypeptide(L)'
;MIFRLSQIPALASLSLREKQQVKAIAISMLSAKSKVILAVCKLALLTPLFMALAYFEGWSLLPVLLITGIAYPLLTAPIEVQFALKNLDKALSEFKQSQN
;
A
#
# COMPACT_ATOMS: atom_id res chain seq x y z
N MET A 1 -14.57 4.47 0.08
CA MET A 1 -13.16 4.13 -0.19
C MET A 1 -12.66 3.27 0.96
N ILE A 2 -12.19 2.04 0.69
CA ILE A 2 -11.66 1.15 1.73
C ILE A 2 -10.20 1.53 1.99
N PHE A 3 -9.90 1.96 3.22
CA PHE A 3 -8.58 2.47 3.58
C PHE A 3 -7.69 1.41 4.23
N ARG A 4 -8.29 0.39 4.85
CA ARG A 4 -7.57 -0.65 5.60
C ARG A 4 -8.06 -2.05 5.24
N LEU A 5 -7.12 -3.00 5.18
CA LEU A 5 -7.43 -4.42 4.99
C LEU A 5 -8.36 -4.97 6.08
N SER A 6 -8.30 -4.42 7.29
CA SER A 6 -9.14 -4.81 8.42
C SER A 6 -10.62 -4.49 8.22
N GLN A 7 -10.95 -3.59 7.31
CA GLN A 7 -12.35 -3.21 7.01
C GLN A 7 -12.99 -4.16 5.99
N ILE A 8 -12.24 -5.13 5.44
CA ILE A 8 -12.71 -6.05 4.41
C ILE A 8 -13.31 -7.28 5.11
N PRO A 9 -14.63 -7.52 5.01
CA PRO A 9 -15.28 -8.64 5.68
C PRO A 9 -14.71 -10.01 5.27
N ALA A 10 -14.32 -10.16 3.99
CA ALA A 10 -13.73 -11.38 3.45
C ALA A 10 -12.39 -11.78 4.10
N LEU A 11 -11.71 -10.82 4.74
CA LEU A 11 -10.44 -11.03 5.43
C LEU A 11 -10.62 -11.09 6.95
N ALA A 12 -11.82 -10.94 7.49
CA ALA A 12 -12.05 -10.75 8.93
C ALA A 12 -11.47 -11.90 9.78
N SER A 13 -11.57 -13.14 9.29
CA SER A 13 -11.08 -14.36 9.95
C SER A 13 -9.56 -14.51 9.97
N LEU A 14 -8.81 -13.73 9.19
CA LEU A 14 -7.36 -13.82 9.09
C LEU A 14 -6.65 -12.91 10.10
N SER A 15 -5.50 -13.37 10.60
CA SER A 15 -4.58 -12.54 11.40
C SER A 15 -4.00 -11.39 10.57
N LEU A 16 -3.42 -10.39 11.24
CA LEU A 16 -2.84 -9.22 10.54
C LEU A 16 -1.70 -9.63 9.59
N ARG A 17 -0.92 -10.65 9.94
CA ARG A 17 0.17 -11.15 9.10
C ARG A 17 -0.38 -11.80 7.83
N GLU A 18 -1.39 -12.65 7.97
CA GLU A 18 -2.05 -13.32 6.84
C GLU A 18 -2.75 -12.32 5.92
N LYS A 19 -3.38 -11.27 6.49
CA LYS A 19 -3.95 -10.16 5.71
C LYS A 19 -2.90 -9.49 4.81
N GLN A 20 -1.68 -9.27 5.32
CA GLN A 20 -0.60 -8.70 4.52
C GLN A 20 -0.08 -9.68 3.47
N GLN A 21 -0.03 -10.98 3.76
CA GLN A 21 0.33 -12.01 2.79
C GLN A 21 -0.68 -12.08 1.63
N VAL A 22 -1.98 -12.10 1.93
CA VAL A 22 -3.04 -12.06 0.90
C VAL A 22 -2.95 -10.78 0.07
N LYS A 23 -2.68 -9.63 0.70
CA LYS A 23 -2.43 -8.38 -0.03
C LYS A 23 -1.24 -8.51 -0.97
N ALA A 24 -0.12 -9.10 -0.52
CA ALA A 24 1.07 -9.27 -1.35
C ALA A 24 0.79 -10.17 -2.57
N ILE A 25 0.03 -11.26 -2.39
CA ILE A 25 -0.44 -12.13 -3.48
C ILE A 25 -1.35 -11.34 -4.43
N ALA A 26 -2.34 -10.60 -3.92
CA ALA A 26 -3.24 -9.81 -4.77
C ALA A 26 -2.51 -8.76 -5.63
N ILE A 27 -1.47 -8.14 -5.08
CA ILE A 27 -0.60 -7.20 -5.80
C ILE A 27 0.30 -7.92 -6.81
N SER A 28 0.80 -9.11 -6.50
CA SER A 28 1.64 -9.88 -7.44
C SER A 28 0.84 -10.27 -8.70
N MET A 29 -0.47 -10.55 -8.53
CA MET A 29 -1.44 -10.86 -9.59
C MET A 29 -1.84 -9.66 -10.47
N LEU A 30 -1.40 -8.43 -10.15
CA LEU A 30 -1.67 -7.28 -11.01
C LEU A 30 -0.97 -7.45 -12.37
N SER A 31 -1.69 -7.10 -13.44
CA SER A 31 -1.09 -7.00 -14.77
C SER A 31 0.04 -5.97 -14.81
N ALA A 32 0.99 -6.12 -15.73
CA ALA A 32 2.11 -5.20 -15.87
C ALA A 32 1.65 -3.73 -15.99
N LYS A 33 0.62 -3.47 -16.79
CA LYS A 33 0.01 -2.13 -16.91
C LYS A 33 -0.47 -1.59 -15.57
N SER A 34 -1.16 -2.41 -14.77
CA SER A 34 -1.69 -1.99 -13.47
C SER A 34 -0.59 -1.75 -12.44
N LYS A 35 0.53 -2.51 -12.51
CA LYS A 35 1.72 -2.28 -11.67
C LYS A 35 2.38 -0.94 -12.02
N VAL A 36 2.48 -0.60 -13.30
CA VAL A 36 2.98 0.70 -13.75
C VAL A 36 2.07 1.82 -13.24
N ILE A 37 0.75 1.70 -13.39
CA ILE A 37 -0.20 2.71 -12.88
C ILE A 37 -0.07 2.86 -11.36
N LEU A 38 0.05 1.75 -10.61
CA LEU A 38 0.27 1.79 -9.16
C LEU A 38 1.56 2.55 -8.81
N ALA A 39 2.66 2.30 -9.51
CA ALA A 39 3.92 3.00 -9.32
C ALA A 39 3.81 4.50 -9.65
N VAL A 40 3.13 4.85 -10.75
CA VAL A 40 2.88 6.25 -11.14
C VAL A 40 2.01 6.96 -10.09
N CYS A 41 0.95 6.32 -9.59
CA CYS A 41 0.12 6.89 -8.52
C CYS A 41 0.91 7.12 -7.24
N LYS A 42 1.79 6.18 -6.86
CA LYS A 42 2.69 6.38 -5.71
C LYS A 42 3.63 7.56 -5.96
N LEU A 43 4.31 7.59 -7.10
CA LEU A 43 5.22 8.68 -7.44
C LEU A 43 4.50 10.04 -7.45
N ALA A 44 3.34 10.14 -8.10
CA ALA A 44 2.56 11.38 -8.15
C ALA A 44 2.17 11.91 -6.77
N LEU A 45 1.93 11.02 -5.80
CA LEU A 45 1.64 11.39 -4.41
C LEU A 45 2.89 11.81 -3.64
N LEU A 46 4.02 11.17 -3.94
CA LEU A 46 5.30 11.41 -3.29
C LEU A 46 6.00 12.65 -3.82
N THR A 47 5.86 12.96 -5.10
CA THR A 47 6.48 14.12 -5.74
C THR A 47 6.21 15.42 -4.96
N PRO A 48 4.96 15.83 -4.65
CA PRO A 48 4.72 17.04 -3.88
C PRO A 48 5.25 16.94 -2.44
N LEU A 49 5.23 15.74 -1.85
CA LEU A 49 5.74 15.50 -0.49
C LEU A 49 7.26 15.71 -0.42
N PHE A 50 8.01 15.13 -1.36
CA PHE A 50 9.46 15.33 -1.46
C PHE A 50 9.82 16.73 -1.95
N MET A 51 9.00 17.35 -2.80
CA MET A 51 9.24 18.73 -3.24
C MET A 51 9.06 19.71 -2.08
N ALA A 52 8.12 19.45 -1.16
CA ALA A 52 7.99 20.23 0.07
C ALA A 52 9.24 20.14 0.96
N LEU A 53 9.92 18.99 1.00
CA LEU A 53 11.18 18.83 1.76
C LEU A 53 12.29 19.75 1.26
N ALA A 54 12.31 20.08 -0.03
CA ALA A 54 13.36 20.92 -0.62
C ALA A 54 13.36 22.36 -0.10
N TYR A 55 12.29 22.81 0.55
CA TYR A 55 12.20 24.14 1.16
C TYR A 55 12.77 24.19 2.59
N PHE A 56 13.08 23.04 3.20
CA PHE A 56 13.60 22.97 4.55
C PHE A 56 15.12 22.79 4.54
N GLU A 57 15.82 23.64 5.29
CA GLU A 57 17.27 23.63 5.37
C GLU A 57 17.76 23.44 6.82
N GLY A 58 19.00 22.96 6.94
CA GLY A 58 19.70 22.81 8.22
C GLY A 58 19.02 21.82 9.17
N TRP A 59 19.15 22.05 10.47
CA TRP A 59 18.64 21.15 11.52
C TRP A 59 17.11 21.02 11.54
N SER A 60 16.38 21.96 10.93
CA SER A 60 14.93 21.89 10.77
C SER A 60 14.48 20.76 9.84
N LEU A 61 15.36 20.27 8.96
CA LEU A 61 15.07 19.18 8.04
C LEU A 61 14.81 17.86 8.78
N LEU A 62 15.56 17.56 9.84
CA LEU A 62 15.48 16.29 10.57
C LEU A 62 14.06 15.93 11.05
N PRO A 63 13.35 16.80 11.82
CA PRO A 63 11.99 16.49 12.24
C PRO A 63 11.02 16.38 11.06
N VAL A 64 11.18 17.20 10.02
CA VAL A 64 10.32 17.16 8.82
C VAL A 64 10.53 15.84 8.05
N LEU A 65 11.76 15.36 7.99
CA LEU A 65 12.12 14.11 7.33
C LEU A 65 11.56 12.90 8.10
N LEU A 66 11.56 12.92 9.44
CA LEU A 66 10.88 11.92 10.27
C LEU A 66 9.38 11.88 10.02
N ILE A 67 8.71 13.04 10.06
CA ILE A 67 7.27 13.15 9.78
C ILE A 67 6.97 12.64 8.37
N THR A 68 7.78 13.03 7.39
CA THR A 68 7.62 12.61 5.99
C THR A 68 7.80 11.11 5.82
N GLY A 69 8.78 10.52 6.51
CA GLY A 69 8.99 9.06 6.51
C GLY A 69 7.79 8.29 7.07
N ILE A 70 7.10 8.82 8.08
CA ILE A 70 5.87 8.23 8.63
C ILE A 70 4.66 8.49 7.73
N ALA A 71 4.59 9.67 7.08
CA ALA A 71 3.53 9.99 6.15
C ALA A 71 3.58 9.12 4.88
N TYR A 72 4.78 8.76 4.40
CA TYR A 72 4.99 7.91 3.23
C TYR A 72 4.12 6.63 3.21
N PRO A 73 4.21 5.72 4.19
CA PRO A 73 3.41 4.50 4.19
C PRO A 73 1.92 4.79 4.39
N LEU A 74 1.55 5.84 5.14
CA LEU A 74 0.15 6.19 5.38
C LEU A 74 -0.56 6.67 4.11
N LEU A 75 0.17 7.38 3.26
CA LEU A 75 -0.30 7.90 1.98
C LEU A 75 -0.34 6.81 0.90
N THR A 76 0.66 5.93 0.87
CA THR A 76 0.79 4.90 -0.18
C THR A 76 -0.01 3.63 0.11
N ALA A 77 -0.17 3.24 1.37
CA ALA A 77 -0.94 2.05 1.77
C ALA A 77 -2.39 2.00 1.25
N PRO A 78 -3.21 3.06 1.30
CA PRO A 78 -4.58 3.00 0.79
C PRO A 78 -4.62 2.78 -0.72
N ILE A 79 -3.68 3.34 -1.49
CA ILE A 79 -3.58 3.11 -2.93
C ILE A 79 -3.31 1.62 -3.20
N GLU A 80 -2.36 1.03 -2.48
CA GLU A 80 -2.09 -0.41 -2.62
C GLU A 80 -3.29 -1.26 -2.26
N VAL A 81 -4.02 -0.94 -1.19
CA VAL A 81 -5.24 -1.65 -0.81
C VAL A 81 -6.30 -1.57 -1.91
N GLN A 82 -6.49 -0.41 -2.53
CA GLN A 82 -7.42 -0.24 -3.66
C GLN A 82 -7.05 -1.11 -4.86
N PHE A 83 -5.76 -1.26 -5.17
CA PHE A 83 -5.32 -2.13 -6.26
C PHE A 83 -5.40 -3.62 -5.88
N ALA A 84 -5.09 -3.97 -4.64
CA ALA A 84 -5.20 -5.34 -4.12
C ALA A 84 -6.65 -5.84 -4.15
N LEU A 85 -7.62 -4.97 -3.86
CA LEU A 85 -9.05 -5.31 -3.92
C LEU A 85 -9.48 -5.91 -5.27
N LYS A 86 -8.85 -5.51 -6.38
CA LYS A 86 -9.18 -6.01 -7.72
C LYS A 86 -8.96 -7.51 -7.91
N ASN A 87 -8.01 -8.09 -7.17
CA ASN A 87 -7.64 -9.50 -7.26
C ASN A 87 -7.81 -10.23 -5.91
N LEU A 88 -8.52 -9.63 -4.96
CA LEU A 88 -8.55 -10.10 -3.59
C LEU A 88 -9.17 -11.49 -3.45
N ASP A 89 -10.26 -11.78 -4.17
CA ASP A 89 -10.93 -13.08 -4.12
C ASP A 89 -10.02 -14.20 -4.66
N LYS A 90 -9.32 -13.92 -5.77
CA LYS A 90 -8.36 -14.86 -6.37
C LYS A 90 -7.17 -15.08 -5.43
N ALA A 91 -6.61 -14.01 -4.89
CA ALA A 91 -5.51 -14.09 -3.94
C ALA A 91 -5.87 -14.83 -2.65
N LEU A 92 -7.10 -14.66 -2.17
CA LEU A 92 -7.61 -15.38 -1.00
C LEU A 92 -7.76 -16.88 -1.29
N SER A 93 -8.22 -17.25 -2.49
CA SER A 93 -8.31 -18.65 -2.90
C SER A 93 -6.92 -19.30 -3.00
N GLU A 94 -5.94 -18.60 -3.58
CA GLU A 94 -4.56 -19.08 -3.73
C GLU A 94 -3.85 -19.19 -2.37
N PHE A 95 -4.10 -18.22 -1.47
CA PHE A 95 -3.60 -18.27 -0.10
C PHE A 95 -4.12 -19.47 0.68
N LYS A 96 -5.42 -19.78 0.56
CA LYS A 96 -6.02 -20.98 1.19
C LYS A 96 -5.49 -22.28 0.59
N GLN A 97 -5.28 -22.33 -0.73
CA GLN A 97 -4.66 -23.49 -1.38
C GLN A 97 -3.21 -23.70 -0.96
N SER A 98 -2.46 -22.63 -0.71
CA SER A 98 -1.06 -22.71 -0.24
C SER A 98 -0.91 -23.11 1.23
N GLN A 99 -1.99 -23.04 2.02
CA GLN A 99 -2.02 -23.46 3.44
C GLN A 99 -2.53 -24.91 3.64
N ASN A 100 -3.10 -25.52 2.61
CA ASN A 100 -3.57 -26.91 2.60
C ASN A 100 -2.48 -27.84 2.05
#